data_AF-A0A9D9L129-F1
#
_entry.id   AF-A0A9D9L129-F1
#
_cell.length_a   1.000
_cell.length_b   1.000
_cell.length_c   1.000
_cell.angle_alpha   90.00
_cell.angle_beta   90.00
_cell.angle_gamma   90.00
#
_symmetry.space_group_name_H-M   'P 1'
#
loop_
_entity.id
_entity.type
_entity.pdbx_description
1 polymer ?
#
loop_
_entity_poly.entity_id
_entity_poly.type
_entity_poly.pdbx_seq_one_letter_code
_entity_poly.pdbx_strand_id
1 'polypeptide(L)'
;MRESDDVIKVRTPRDSNIELLRIITMLGVIILHYNNRGIGEGLKYAIEGSVNYYILSFFESLFICAVDLFILISGYFMIKTQKRSFIKPMKLIIQVIVFKFGIYFLSIVVGNSTFSLRHLVSQFIPNNYFVILYTALYFISPYINIVMRSLDEKQLKR
;
A
#
# COMPACT_ATOMS: atom_id res chain seq x y z
N MET A 1 24.31 14.39 44.81
CA MET A 1 23.29 15.10 44.02
C MET A 1 23.47 14.61 42.59
N ARG A 2 22.61 13.70 42.11
CA ARG A 2 22.76 13.05 40.79
C ARG A 2 22.15 13.96 39.73
N GLU A 3 22.98 14.47 38.82
CA GLU A 3 22.53 15.09 37.58
C GLU A 3 21.77 14.04 36.77
N SER A 4 20.49 14.33 36.50
CA SER A 4 19.70 13.59 35.54
C SER A 4 20.08 14.09 34.15
N ASP A 5 20.89 13.31 33.45
CA ASP A 5 21.12 13.47 32.02
C ASP A 5 19.80 13.27 31.27
N ASP A 6 19.08 14.37 31.04
CA ASP A 6 17.98 14.42 30.08
C ASP A 6 18.59 14.23 28.69
N VAL A 7 18.67 12.97 28.26
CA VAL A 7 19.05 12.61 26.89
C VAL A 7 17.95 13.15 25.98
N ILE A 8 18.18 14.37 25.45
CA ILE A 8 17.33 14.98 24.43
C ILE A 8 17.33 14.03 23.23
N LYS A 9 16.24 13.29 23.08
CA LYS A 9 16.02 12.37 21.98
C LYS A 9 15.81 13.21 20.72
N VAL A 10 16.90 13.55 20.02
CA VAL A 10 16.87 14.27 18.74
C VAL A 10 15.98 13.49 17.79
N ARG A 11 14.79 14.03 17.49
CA ARG A 11 13.86 13.43 16.54
C ARG A 11 14.43 13.63 15.14
N THR A 12 14.62 12.55 14.40
CA THR A 12 14.94 12.64 12.97
C THR A 12 13.89 13.51 12.27
N PRO A 13 14.31 14.54 11.51
CA PRO A 13 13.38 15.42 10.80
C PRO A 13 12.53 14.60 9.81
N ARG A 14 11.24 14.96 9.71
CA ARG A 14 10.30 14.29 8.81
C ARG A 14 10.44 14.84 7.40
N ASP A 15 10.45 13.94 6.42
CA ASP A 15 10.50 14.30 4.99
C ASP A 15 9.08 14.67 4.48
N SER A 16 8.61 15.89 4.78
CA SER A 16 7.23 16.33 4.47
C SER A 16 6.84 16.19 3.00
N ASN A 17 7.78 16.41 2.07
CA ASN A 17 7.53 16.26 0.63
C ASN A 17 7.22 14.81 0.25
N ILE A 18 7.91 13.85 0.86
CA ILE A 18 7.70 12.41 0.62
C ILE A 18 6.40 11.95 1.29
N GLU A 19 6.07 12.49 2.45
CA GLU A 19 4.80 12.23 3.11
C GLU A 19 3.61 12.74 2.28
N LEU A 20 3.73 13.94 1.68
CA LEU A 20 2.75 14.49 0.74
C LEU A 20 2.60 13.60 -0.49
N LEU A 21 3.73 13.17 -1.09
CA LEU A 21 3.71 12.25 -2.22
C LEU A 21 3.02 10.92 -1.86
N ARG A 22 3.21 10.44 -0.64
CA ARG A 22 2.53 9.24 -0.15
C ARG A 22 1.00 9.44 -0.06
N ILE A 23 0.54 10.62 0.36
CA ILE A 23 -0.89 10.93 0.38
C ILE A 23 -1.46 10.99 -1.05
N ILE A 24 -0.75 11.66 -1.96
CA ILE A 24 -1.15 11.76 -3.37
C ILE A 24 -1.25 10.37 -4.01
N THR A 25 -0.29 9.49 -3.75
CA THR A 25 -0.34 8.10 -4.25
C THR A 25 -1.48 7.30 -3.63
N MET A 26 -1.80 7.46 -2.34
CA MET A 26 -3.00 6.84 -1.75
C MET A 26 -4.28 7.28 -2.46
N LEU A 27 -4.42 8.58 -2.78
CA LEU A 27 -5.56 9.09 -3.54
C LEU A 27 -5.59 8.51 -4.96
N GLY A 28 -4.44 8.42 -5.61
CA GLY A 28 -4.31 7.79 -6.93
C GLY A 28 -4.78 6.34 -6.94
N VAL A 29 -4.40 5.55 -5.92
CA VAL A 29 -4.87 4.17 -5.76
C VAL A 29 -6.40 4.11 -5.64
N ILE A 30 -7.02 5.02 -4.89
CA ILE A 30 -8.48 5.08 -4.76
C ILE A 30 -9.13 5.38 -6.11
N ILE A 31 -8.57 6.33 -6.88
CA ILE A 31 -9.09 6.68 -8.22
C ILE A 31 -9.01 5.48 -9.16
N LEU A 32 -7.89 4.74 -9.18
CA LEU A 32 -7.77 3.51 -9.97
C LEU A 32 -8.82 2.47 -9.59
N HIS A 33 -9.09 2.28 -8.29
CA HIS A 33 -10.13 1.34 -7.85
C HIS A 33 -11.53 1.81 -8.23
N TYR A 34 -11.78 3.12 -8.20
CA TYR A 34 -13.04 3.71 -8.65
C TYR A 34 -13.26 3.48 -10.15
N ASN A 35 -12.25 3.68 -10.97
CA ASN A 35 -12.32 3.47 -12.42
C ASN A 35 -12.34 1.99 -12.83
N ASN A 36 -11.85 1.10 -11.96
CA ASN A 36 -11.74 -0.33 -12.23
C ASN A 36 -13.10 -0.99 -12.50
N ARG A 37 -13.18 -1.76 -13.59
CA ARG A 37 -14.39 -2.46 -14.05
C ARG A 37 -14.94 -3.52 -13.10
N GLY A 38 -14.17 -3.99 -12.13
CA GLY A 38 -14.61 -5.00 -11.15
C GLY A 38 -14.91 -4.42 -9.76
N ILE A 39 -14.74 -3.12 -9.56
CA ILE A 39 -14.83 -2.49 -8.23
C ILE A 39 -15.76 -1.27 -8.27
N GLY A 40 -15.29 -0.12 -8.76
CA GLY A 40 -16.10 1.11 -8.79
C GLY A 40 -16.84 1.33 -10.11
N GLU A 41 -16.42 0.68 -11.20
CA GLU A 41 -17.03 0.78 -12.53
C GLU A 41 -17.14 2.21 -13.09
N GLY A 42 -16.38 3.19 -12.57
CA GLY A 42 -16.50 4.60 -12.94
C GLY A 42 -16.36 4.87 -14.43
N LEU A 43 -15.40 4.22 -15.10
CA LEU A 43 -15.21 4.34 -16.56
C LEU A 43 -16.33 3.69 -17.38
N LYS A 44 -17.02 2.68 -16.84
CA LYS A 44 -18.12 1.99 -17.53
C LYS A 44 -19.39 2.85 -17.55
N TYR A 45 -19.61 3.65 -16.51
CA TYR A 45 -20.76 4.54 -16.41
C TYR A 45 -20.55 5.90 -17.08
N ALA A 46 -19.31 6.25 -17.42
CA ALA A 46 -19.02 7.46 -18.17
C ALA A 46 -19.35 7.26 -19.66
N ILE A 47 -20.08 8.20 -20.25
CA ILE A 47 -20.38 8.20 -21.68
C ILE A 47 -19.08 8.41 -22.46
N GLU A 48 -18.74 7.49 -23.35
CA GLU A 48 -17.54 7.58 -24.19
C GLU A 48 -17.53 8.91 -24.97
N GLY A 49 -16.39 9.60 -24.97
CA GLY A 49 -16.23 10.92 -25.59
C GLY A 49 -16.81 12.10 -24.81
N SER A 50 -17.43 11.88 -23.65
CA SER A 50 -17.85 12.96 -22.75
C SER A 50 -16.67 13.58 -21.99
N VAL A 51 -16.85 14.81 -21.49
CA VAL A 51 -15.85 15.48 -20.62
C VAL A 51 -15.51 14.61 -19.40
N ASN A 52 -16.51 13.97 -18.79
CA ASN A 52 -16.31 13.09 -17.64
C ASN A 52 -15.44 11.88 -17.99
N TYR A 53 -15.64 11.27 -19.16
CA TYR A 53 -14.82 10.16 -19.63
C TYR A 53 -13.35 10.57 -19.77
N TYR A 54 -13.09 11.75 -20.35
CA TYR A 54 -11.72 12.26 -20.48
C TYR A 54 -11.08 12.60 -19.13
N ILE A 55 -11.83 13.18 -18.19
CA ILE A 55 -11.33 13.45 -16.84
C ILE A 55 -10.93 12.15 -16.14
N LEU A 56 -11.81 11.14 -16.13
CA LEU A 56 -11.53 9.85 -15.50
C LEU A 56 -10.34 9.14 -16.17
N SER A 57 -10.26 9.17 -17.50
CA SER A 57 -9.16 8.57 -18.27
C SER A 57 -7.83 9.27 -18.05
N PHE A 58 -7.83 10.60 -17.89
CA PHE A 58 -6.64 11.37 -17.55
C PHE A 58 -6.10 10.97 -16.18
N PHE A 59 -6.96 10.91 -15.16
CA PHE A 59 -6.53 10.51 -13.82
C PHE A 59 -6.13 9.03 -13.74
N GLU A 60 -6.79 8.15 -14.50
CA GLU A 60 -6.36 6.75 -14.65
C GLU A 60 -4.92 6.69 -15.16
N SER A 61 -4.62 7.43 -16.22
CA SER A 61 -3.30 7.48 -16.84
C SER A 61 -2.24 8.10 -15.91
N LEU A 62 -2.61 9.16 -15.19
CA LEU A 62 -1.72 9.84 -14.25
C LEU A 62 -1.34 8.95 -13.06
N PHE A 63 -2.30 8.17 -12.56
CA PHE A 63 -2.11 7.37 -11.34
C PHE A 63 -1.86 5.89 -11.58
N ILE A 64 -1.69 5.44 -12.82
CA ILE A 64 -1.46 4.03 -13.14
C ILE A 64 -0.28 3.40 -12.37
N CYS A 65 0.77 4.18 -12.09
CA CYS A 65 1.95 3.77 -11.33
C CYS A 65 1.87 4.09 -9.82
N ALA A 66 0.72 4.55 -9.32
CA ALA A 66 0.57 5.00 -7.92
C ALA A 66 0.88 3.90 -6.91
N VAL A 67 0.48 2.65 -7.21
CA VAL A 67 0.79 1.48 -6.36
C VAL A 67 2.30 1.26 -6.28
N ASP A 68 3.00 1.27 -7.43
CA ASP A 68 4.44 1.03 -7.48
C ASP A 68 5.22 2.13 -6.75
N LEU A 69 4.81 3.39 -6.95
CA LEU A 69 5.40 4.53 -6.25
C LEU A 69 5.18 4.46 -4.73
N PHE A 70 3.99 4.05 -4.30
CA PHE A 70 3.69 3.84 -2.89
C PHE A 70 4.56 2.74 -2.27
N ILE A 71 4.74 1.62 -3.00
CA ILE A 71 5.62 0.52 -2.58
C ILE A 71 7.07 0.98 -2.52
N LEU A 72 7.54 1.78 -3.48
CA LEU A 72 8.89 2.33 -3.49
C LEU A 72 9.16 3.24 -2.28
N ILE A 73 8.23 4.16 -1.99
CA ILE A 73 8.30 5.04 -0.80
C ILE A 73 8.33 4.19 0.48
N SER A 74 7.47 3.16 0.56
CA SER A 74 7.44 2.24 1.69
C SER A 74 8.78 1.51 1.87
N GLY A 75 9.38 1.04 0.76
CA GLY A 75 10.69 0.40 0.75
C GLY A 75 11.81 1.32 1.20
N TYR A 76 11.81 2.57 0.74
CA TYR A 76 12.80 3.59 1.13
C TYR A 76 12.87 3.79 2.65
N PHE A 77 11.73 4.01 3.31
CA PHE A 77 11.70 4.14 4.77
C PHE A 77 11.97 2.82 5.50
N MET A 78 11.61 1.70 4.88
CA MET A 78 11.90 0.38 5.42
C MET A 78 13.42 0.16 5.47
N ILE A 79 14.18 0.56 4.45
CA ILE A 79 15.65 0.43 4.42
C ILE A 79 16.33 1.18 5.57
N LYS A 80 15.88 2.41 5.86
CA LYS A 80 16.40 3.23 6.97
C LYS A 80 16.20 2.59 8.36
N THR A 81 15.29 1.62 8.50
CA THR A 81 14.98 0.97 9.78
C THR A 81 15.51 -0.47 9.82
N GLN A 82 16.43 -0.78 10.73
CA GLN A 82 17.00 -2.13 10.89
C GLN A 82 16.10 -3.11 11.65
N LYS A 83 15.16 -2.62 12.47
CA LYS A 83 14.22 -3.47 13.23
C LYS A 83 13.09 -3.94 12.30
N ARG A 84 13.13 -5.22 11.94
CA ARG A 84 12.05 -5.91 11.22
C ARG A 84 11.15 -6.62 12.23
N SER A 85 9.85 -6.42 12.07
CA SER A 85 8.82 -7.09 12.85
C SER A 85 7.81 -7.70 11.89
N PHE A 86 7.81 -9.02 11.82
CA PHE A 86 6.87 -9.82 11.02
C PHE A 86 5.39 -9.55 11.38
N ILE A 87 5.14 -8.91 12.53
CA ILE A 87 3.81 -8.48 12.96
C ILE A 87 3.20 -7.46 11.99
N LYS A 88 4.01 -6.62 11.33
CA LYS A 88 3.51 -5.59 10.41
C LYS A 88 2.77 -6.16 9.18
N PRO A 89 3.40 -7.02 8.35
CA PRO A 89 2.70 -7.62 7.21
C PRO A 89 1.56 -8.55 7.65
N MET A 90 1.72 -9.28 8.76
CA MET A 90 0.65 -10.14 9.30
C MET A 90 -0.59 -9.32 9.68
N LYS A 91 -0.41 -8.17 10.34
CA LYS A 91 -1.50 -7.25 10.67
C LYS A 91 -2.23 -6.76 9.43
N LEU A 92 -1.49 -6.42 8.36
CA LEU A 92 -2.09 -6.01 7.08
C LEU A 92 -2.94 -7.14 6.48
N ILE A 93 -2.41 -8.37 6.43
CA ILE A 93 -3.13 -9.53 5.90
C ILE A 93 -4.43 -9.77 6.69
N ILE A 94 -4.35 -9.76 8.02
CA ILE A 94 -5.52 -9.95 8.89
C ILE A 94 -6.56 -8.85 8.65
N GLN A 95 -6.13 -7.58 8.59
CA GLN A 95 -7.04 -6.47 8.31
C GLN A 95 -7.79 -6.68 7.00
N VAL A 96 -7.07 -7.02 5.93
CA VAL A 96 -7.65 -7.25 4.61
C VAL A 96 -8.65 -8.41 4.63
N ILE A 97 -8.33 -9.50 5.31
CA ILE A 97 -9.23 -10.65 5.45
C ILE A 97 -10.52 -10.22 6.17
N VAL A 98 -10.41 -9.49 7.29
CA VAL A 98 -11.57 -9.00 8.05
C VAL A 98 -12.46 -8.09 7.18
N PHE A 99 -11.87 -7.17 6.42
CA PHE A 99 -12.64 -6.31 5.52
C PHE A 99 -13.32 -7.11 4.39
N LYS A 100 -12.64 -8.10 3.80
CA LYS A 100 -13.24 -9.00 2.79
C LYS A 100 -14.45 -9.76 3.34
N PHE A 101 -14.35 -10.29 4.56
CA PHE A 101 -15.50 -10.91 5.22
C PHE A 101 -16.63 -9.92 5.45
N GLY A 102 -16.34 -8.73 5.97
CA GLY A 102 -17.35 -7.69 6.20
C GLY A 102 -18.11 -7.32 4.91
N ILE A 103 -17.39 -7.11 3.81
CA ILE A 103 -17.99 -6.80 2.50
C ILE A 103 -18.83 -7.97 1.98
N TYR A 104 -18.34 -9.21 2.13
CA TYR A 104 -19.09 -10.40 1.71
C TYR A 104 -20.39 -10.58 2.49
N PHE A 105 -20.37 -10.42 3.82
CA PHE A 105 -21.60 -10.50 4.62
C PHE A 105 -22.55 -9.35 4.29
N LEU A 106 -22.03 -8.13 4.08
CA LEU A 106 -22.85 -7.00 3.66
C LEU A 106 -23.51 -7.26 2.29
N SER A 107 -22.80 -7.87 1.33
CA SER A 107 -23.37 -8.18 0.01
C SER A 107 -24.49 -9.22 0.09
N ILE A 108 -24.42 -10.16 1.04
CA ILE A 108 -25.52 -11.10 1.34
C ILE A 108 -26.73 -10.38 1.92
N VAL A 109 -26.52 -9.51 2.92
CA VAL A 109 -27.61 -8.76 3.59
C VAL A 109 -28.35 -7.85 2.61
N VAL A 110 -27.62 -7.21 1.69
CA VAL A 110 -28.20 -6.34 0.65
C VAL A 110 -28.90 -7.16 -0.47
N GLY A 111 -28.74 -8.48 -0.49
CA GLY A 111 -29.34 -9.35 -1.51
C GLY A 111 -28.57 -9.39 -2.83
N ASN A 112 -27.37 -8.79 -2.89
CA ASN A 112 -26.51 -8.80 -4.08
C ASN A 112 -25.79 -10.15 -4.27
N SER A 113 -25.79 -11.03 -3.27
CA SER A 113 -25.10 -12.32 -3.32
C SER A 113 -25.79 -13.37 -2.46
N THR A 114 -25.69 -14.64 -2.85
CA THR A 114 -26.13 -15.76 -2.02
C THR A 114 -24.99 -16.32 -1.20
N PHE A 115 -25.32 -16.92 -0.04
CA PHE A 115 -24.31 -17.59 0.77
C PHE A 115 -23.75 -18.81 0.04
N SER A 116 -22.42 -18.92 0.03
CA SER A 116 -21.72 -20.05 -0.59
C SER A 116 -20.42 -20.32 0.16
N LEU A 117 -20.25 -21.58 0.59
CA LEU A 117 -19.04 -22.05 1.26
C LEU A 117 -17.78 -21.82 0.41
N ARG A 118 -17.88 -21.97 -0.91
CA ARG A 118 -16.76 -21.71 -1.82
C ARG A 118 -16.33 -20.25 -1.78
N HIS A 119 -17.29 -19.32 -1.78
CA HIS A 119 -17.01 -17.89 -1.71
C HIS A 119 -16.55 -17.46 -0.32
N LEU A 120 -16.99 -18.13 0.73
CA LEU A 120 -16.50 -17.92 2.09
C LEU A 120 -15.02 -18.30 2.22
N VAL A 121 -14.64 -19.49 1.74
CA VAL A 121 -13.25 -19.96 1.78
C VAL A 121 -12.33 -19.06 0.95
N SER A 122 -12.80 -18.54 -0.19
CA SER A 122 -12.01 -17.62 -1.01
C SER A 122 -11.78 -16.25 -0.35
N GLN A 123 -12.52 -15.90 0.70
CA GLN A 123 -12.25 -14.65 1.44
C GLN A 123 -10.93 -14.72 2.23
N PHE A 124 -10.52 -15.89 2.69
CA PHE A 124 -9.25 -16.08 3.42
C PHE A 124 -8.00 -15.80 2.59
N ILE A 125 -8.08 -15.89 1.26
CA ILE A 125 -6.94 -15.67 0.38
C ILE A 125 -6.88 -14.18 0.00
N PRO A 126 -5.88 -13.40 0.46
CA PRO A 126 -5.74 -12.01 0.09
C PRO A 126 -5.25 -11.90 -1.37
N ASN A 127 -6.17 -11.73 -2.32
CA ASN A 127 -5.87 -11.51 -3.74
C ASN A 127 -5.74 -10.02 -4.09
N ASN A 128 -5.23 -9.21 -3.16
CA ASN A 128 -5.05 -7.78 -3.38
C ASN A 128 -3.63 -7.52 -3.87
N TYR A 129 -3.51 -6.94 -5.07
CA TYR A 129 -2.21 -6.67 -5.71
C TYR A 129 -1.24 -5.93 -4.77
N PHE A 130 -1.74 -4.90 -4.08
CA PHE A 130 -0.97 -4.16 -3.07
C PHE A 130 -0.44 -5.04 -1.93
N VAL A 131 -1.26 -5.95 -1.39
CA VAL A 131 -0.88 -6.81 -0.25
C VAL A 131 0.21 -7.78 -0.66
N ILE A 132 0.11 -8.32 -1.87
CA ILE A 132 1.12 -9.23 -2.44
C ILE A 132 2.44 -8.49 -2.59
N LEU A 133 2.44 -7.32 -3.25
CA LEU A 133 3.65 -6.51 -3.44
C LEU A 133 4.26 -6.04 -2.13
N TYR A 134 3.45 -5.56 -1.19
CA TYR A 134 3.94 -5.08 0.10
C TYR A 134 4.58 -6.21 0.91
N THR A 135 3.94 -7.38 0.94
CA THR A 135 4.48 -8.57 1.61
C THR A 135 5.78 -9.02 0.96
N ALA A 136 5.84 -9.07 -0.38
CA ALA A 136 7.05 -9.42 -1.12
C ALA A 136 8.19 -8.44 -0.84
N LEU A 137 7.92 -7.12 -0.89
CA LEU A 137 8.88 -6.09 -0.51
C LEU A 137 9.40 -6.29 0.91
N TYR A 138 8.52 -6.64 1.86
CA TYR A 138 8.91 -6.86 3.25
C TYR A 138 9.93 -8.01 3.38
N PHE A 139 9.74 -9.09 2.63
CA PHE A 139 10.67 -10.23 2.59
C PHE A 139 11.98 -9.90 1.86
N ILE A 140 11.93 -9.10 0.80
CA ILE A 140 13.12 -8.71 0.01
C ILE A 140 13.94 -7.63 0.72
N SER A 141 13.29 -6.77 1.51
CA SER A 141 13.90 -5.64 2.21
C SER A 141 15.19 -5.96 3.01
N PRO A 142 15.32 -7.05 3.79
CA PRO A 142 16.59 -7.37 4.46
C PRO A 142 17.75 -7.56 3.48
N TYR A 143 17.52 -8.15 2.30
CA TYR A 143 18.54 -8.32 1.27
C TYR A 143 18.94 -6.98 0.66
N ILE A 144 17.95 -6.10 0.39
CA ILE A 144 18.23 -4.73 -0.07
C ILE A 144 19.12 -4.00 0.94
N ASN A 145 18.86 -4.14 2.25
CA ASN A 145 19.70 -3.53 3.29
C ASN A 145 21.15 -4.03 3.27
N ILE A 146 21.38 -5.31 2.95
CA ILE A 146 22.73 -5.87 2.85
C ILE A 146 23.45 -5.26 1.63
N VAL A 147 22.79 -5.23 0.48
CA VAL A 147 23.34 -4.65 -0.76
C VAL A 147 23.70 -3.18 -0.55
N MET A 148 22.79 -2.39 0.02
CA MET A 148 23.03 -0.96 0.26
C MET A 148 24.23 -0.72 1.18
N ARG A 149 24.39 -1.49 2.26
CA ARG A 149 25.57 -1.40 3.13
C ARG A 149 26.86 -1.75 2.40
N SER A 150 26.84 -2.78 1.57
CA SER A 150 28.03 -3.20 0.80
C SER A 150 28.47 -2.15 -0.24
N LEU A 151 27.53 -1.37 -0.77
CA LEU A 151 27.83 -0.28 -1.70
C LEU A 151 28.41 0.92 -0.95
N ASP A 152 27.86 1.27 0.20
CA ASP A 152 28.32 2.39 1.04
C ASP A 152 29.76 2.15 1.53
N GLU A 153 30.07 0.92 2.00
CA GLU A 153 31.42 0.53 2.40
C GLU A 153 32.45 0.59 1.24
N LYS A 154 32.03 0.30 0.01
CA LYS A 154 32.90 0.40 -1.18
C LYS A 154 33.13 1.85 -1.59
N GLN A 155 32.15 2.73 -1.41
CA GLN A 155 32.29 4.17 -1.69
C GLN A 155 33.17 4.86 -0.65
N LEU A 156 33.11 4.45 0.63
CA LEU A 156 33.96 4.98 1.70
C LEU A 156 35.43 4.53 1.63
N LYS A 157 35.71 3.40 0.96
CA LYS A 157 37.07 2.87 0.77
C LYS A 157 37.77 3.43 -0.48
N ARG A 158 37.15 4.36 -1.20
CA ARG A 158 37.67 4.97 -2.43
C ARG A 158 37.98 6.44 -2.19
#